data_AF-A0A3B9YWW7-F1
#
_entry.id   AF-A0A3B9YWW7-F1
#
_cell.length_a   1.000
_cell.length_b   1.000
_cell.length_c   1.000
_cell.angle_alpha   90.00
_cell.angle_beta   90.00
_cell.angle_gamma   90.00
#
_symmetry.space_group_name_H-M   'P 1'
#
loop_
_entity.id
_entity.type
_entity.pdbx_description
1 polymer ?
#
loop_
_entity_poly.entity_id
_entity_poly.type
_entity_poly.pdbx_seq_one_letter_code
_entity_poly.pdbx_strand_id
1 'polypeptide(L)'
;MDYAHLRLSLKAHPMNFLRGRYRARGIKACAQIGEVKDGRTIELAGLVLVRQRPGTASGVIFMTIEDEGGIANLIVWPKVFERFRRAVLGARLIWVKGRLQREGLVTHVIAGELDDWTKDLSALCLDTTIEPAIAHADEVKRPNEDRRHALQQRAAQLTLPPSRDFH
;
A
#
# COMPACT_ATOMS: atom_id res chain seq x y z
N MET A 1 -5.91 -0.13 -19.34
CA MET A 1 -4.77 -0.14 -20.27
C MET A 1 -3.76 0.89 -19.80
N ASP A 2 -2.56 0.43 -19.45
CA ASP A 2 -1.44 1.08 -18.74
C ASP A 2 -0.67 2.16 -19.53
N TYR A 3 -1.32 3.22 -19.98
CA TYR A 3 -0.60 4.29 -20.69
C TYR A 3 0.11 5.29 -19.77
N ALA A 4 -0.37 5.48 -18.53
CA ALA A 4 0.26 6.39 -17.56
C ALA A 4 1.57 5.83 -16.98
N HIS A 5 1.61 4.53 -16.66
CA HIS A 5 2.82 3.86 -16.16
C HIS A 5 3.95 3.81 -17.20
N LEU A 6 3.62 3.69 -18.49
CA LEU A 6 4.65 3.62 -19.55
C LEU A 6 5.30 4.99 -19.84
N ARG A 7 4.57 6.10 -19.71
CA ARG A 7 5.14 7.45 -19.87
C ARG A 7 6.09 7.85 -18.73
N LEU A 8 5.86 7.32 -17.53
CA LEU A 8 6.75 7.44 -16.36
C LEU A 8 7.93 6.46 -16.41
N SER A 9 8.01 5.58 -17.42
CA SER A 9 9.17 4.70 -17.63
C SER A 9 10.27 5.37 -18.45
N LEU A 10 9.91 6.31 -19.34
CA LEU A 10 10.87 7.07 -20.16
C LEU A 10 11.53 8.23 -19.41
N LYS A 11 10.96 8.67 -18.28
CA LYS A 11 11.54 9.61 -17.32
C LYS A 11 11.51 8.94 -15.96
N ALA A 12 12.66 8.73 -15.31
CA ALA A 12 12.78 8.03 -14.03
C ALA A 12 11.65 8.34 -13.03
N HIS A 13 11.15 7.32 -12.31
CA HIS A 13 10.10 7.46 -11.31
C HIS A 13 10.37 8.65 -10.36
N PRO A 14 9.42 9.55 -10.06
CA PRO A 14 9.67 10.78 -9.28
C PRO A 14 10.36 10.53 -7.92
N MET A 15 10.07 9.38 -7.30
CA MET A 15 10.70 8.98 -6.04
C MET A 15 12.21 8.73 -6.15
N ASN A 16 12.75 8.45 -7.34
CA ASN A 16 14.20 8.32 -7.55
C ASN A 16 14.95 9.59 -7.13
N PHE A 17 14.41 10.76 -7.44
CA PHE A 17 15.01 12.04 -7.08
C PHE A 17 14.97 12.30 -5.57
N LEU A 18 13.99 11.71 -4.87
CA LEU A 18 13.83 11.85 -3.41
C LEU A 18 14.54 10.73 -2.64
N ARG A 19 14.93 9.64 -3.31
CA ARG A 19 15.43 8.42 -2.67
C ARG A 19 16.65 8.65 -1.81
N GLY A 20 17.63 9.44 -2.27
CA GLY A 20 18.82 9.77 -1.48
C GLY A 20 18.47 10.40 -0.14
N ARG A 21 17.59 11.42 -0.17
CA ARG A 21 17.11 12.14 1.02
C ARG A 21 16.29 11.23 1.95
N TYR A 22 15.45 10.36 1.41
CA TYR A 22 14.61 9.44 2.20
C TYR A 22 15.41 8.32 2.83
N ARG A 23 16.38 7.74 2.11
CA ARG A 23 17.29 6.72 2.65
C ARG A 23 18.12 7.28 3.80
N ALA A 24 18.59 8.52 3.70
CA ALA A 24 19.31 9.19 4.79
C ALA A 24 18.46 9.36 6.07
N ARG A 25 17.13 9.40 5.93
CA ARG A 25 16.16 9.43 7.05
C ARG A 25 15.72 8.03 7.51
N GLY A 26 16.27 6.96 6.94
CA GLY A 26 15.89 5.58 7.29
C GLY A 26 14.60 5.07 6.64
N ILE A 27 14.04 5.82 5.69
CA ILE A 27 12.80 5.48 4.99
C ILE A 27 13.12 4.43 3.92
N LYS A 28 12.42 3.29 4.00
CA LYS A 28 12.65 2.14 3.12
C LYS A 28 12.01 2.35 1.76
N ALA A 29 12.56 1.68 0.75
CA ALA A 29 11.88 1.50 -0.53
C ALA A 29 10.87 0.36 -0.43
N CYS A 30 9.83 0.37 -1.27
CA CYS A 30 8.79 -0.67 -1.29
C CYS A 30 9.40 -2.06 -1.56
N ALA A 31 10.41 -2.13 -2.45
CA ALA A 31 11.15 -3.37 -2.73
C ALA A 31 11.80 -4.00 -1.48
N GLN A 32 12.15 -3.20 -0.47
CA GLN A 32 12.85 -3.67 0.72
C GLN A 32 11.92 -4.24 1.79
N ILE A 33 10.60 -4.14 1.59
CA ILE A 33 9.61 -4.63 2.55
C ILE A 33 9.74 -6.16 2.73
N GLY A 34 10.05 -6.88 1.64
CA GLY A 34 10.23 -8.34 1.65
C GLY A 34 11.34 -8.82 2.60
N GLU A 35 12.36 -7.99 2.84
CA GLU A 35 13.52 -8.33 3.69
C GLU A 35 13.27 -8.08 5.18
N VAL A 36 12.23 -7.30 5.53
CA VAL A 36 11.96 -6.91 6.91
C VAL A 36 11.19 -8.02 7.63
N LYS A 37 11.59 -8.40 8.85
CA LYS A 37 10.84 -9.41 9.63
C LYS A 37 9.40 -8.96 9.92
N ASP A 38 8.49 -9.92 9.96
CA ASP A 38 7.08 -9.66 10.27
C ASP A 38 6.92 -9.02 11.65
N GLY A 39 5.89 -8.18 11.80
CA GLY A 39 5.59 -7.47 13.03
C GLY A 39 6.52 -6.29 13.36
N ARG A 40 7.53 -5.99 12.54
CA ARG A 40 8.43 -4.85 12.76
C ARG A 40 7.80 -3.53 12.32
N THR A 41 8.12 -2.46 13.03
CA THR A 41 7.82 -1.10 12.58
C THR A 41 8.77 -0.69 11.46
N ILE A 42 8.20 -0.13 10.39
CA ILE A 42 8.92 0.43 9.25
C ILE A 42 8.39 1.81 8.91
N GLU A 43 9.21 2.56 8.17
CA GLU A 43 8.82 3.84 7.56
C GLU A 43 8.95 3.73 6.05
N LEU A 44 7.92 4.18 5.35
CA LEU A 44 7.84 4.22 3.89
C LEU A 44 7.36 5.59 3.45
N ALA A 45 7.70 5.97 2.23
CA ALA A 45 7.08 7.09 1.56
C ALA A 45 6.83 6.71 0.10
N GLY A 46 5.70 7.14 -0.46
CA GLY A 46 5.34 6.79 -1.84
C GLY A 46 4.17 7.60 -2.38
N LEU A 47 4.04 7.62 -3.70
CA LEU A 47 2.91 8.22 -4.39
C LEU A 47 1.66 7.41 -4.11
N VAL A 48 0.55 8.07 -3.78
CA VAL A 48 -0.71 7.37 -3.50
C VAL A 48 -1.41 7.05 -4.82
N LEU A 49 -1.56 5.76 -5.10
CA LEU A 49 -2.26 5.25 -6.28
C LEU A 49 -3.75 5.09 -6.05
N VAL A 50 -4.11 4.44 -4.94
CA VAL A 50 -5.47 3.99 -4.67
C VAL A 50 -5.83 4.23 -3.21
N ARG A 51 -7.10 4.59 -2.98
CA ARG A 51 -7.75 4.62 -1.68
C ARG A 51 -9.09 3.92 -1.79
N GLN A 52 -9.35 2.96 -0.92
CA GLN A 52 -10.62 2.24 -0.89
C GLN A 52 -11.12 2.18 0.53
N ARG A 53 -12.41 2.48 0.72
CA ARG A 53 -13.12 2.29 1.97
C ARG A 53 -14.35 1.42 1.70
N PRO A 54 -14.20 0.08 1.71
CA PRO A 54 -15.32 -0.81 1.45
C PRO A 54 -16.42 -0.57 2.49
N GLY A 55 -17.69 -0.51 2.04
CA GLY A 55 -18.82 -0.26 2.94
C GLY A 55 -18.98 -1.32 4.05
N THR A 56 -18.47 -2.53 3.82
CA THR A 56 -18.51 -3.67 4.74
C THR A 56 -17.32 -3.73 5.71
N ALA A 57 -16.26 -2.95 5.50
CA ALA A 57 -15.01 -3.08 6.24
C ALA A 57 -14.97 -2.26 7.55
N SER A 58 -16.12 -2.02 8.19
CA SER A 58 -16.23 -1.26 9.45
C SER A 58 -15.44 0.07 9.45
N GLY A 59 -15.38 0.73 8.30
CA GLY A 59 -14.69 2.01 8.14
C GLY A 59 -13.16 1.94 7.92
N VAL A 60 -12.57 0.75 7.83
CA VAL A 60 -11.16 0.55 7.44
C VAL A 60 -10.90 1.08 6.04
N ILE A 61 -9.76 1.74 5.87
CA ILE A 61 -9.30 2.25 4.58
C ILE A 61 -8.08 1.45 4.14
N PHE A 62 -8.11 1.01 2.88
CA PHE A 62 -6.99 0.40 2.18
C PHE A 62 -6.36 1.46 1.28
N MET A 63 -5.05 1.61 1.34
CA MET A 63 -4.31 2.49 0.43
C MET A 63 -3.21 1.71 -0.27
N THR A 64 -2.97 2.02 -1.53
CA THR A 64 -1.80 1.52 -2.25
C THR A 64 -0.90 2.70 -2.56
N ILE A 65 0.37 2.58 -2.19
CA ILE A 65 1.41 3.55 -2.52
C ILE A 65 2.45 2.93 -3.44
N GLU A 66 3.14 3.74 -4.23
CA GLU A 66 4.23 3.30 -5.08
C GLU A 66 5.51 4.14 -4.90
N ASP A 67 6.63 3.48 -5.11
CA ASP A 67 7.92 4.12 -5.35
C ASP A 67 8.66 3.41 -6.50
N GLU A 68 9.90 3.80 -6.76
CA GLU A 68 10.70 3.23 -7.85
C GLU A 68 10.94 1.71 -7.72
N GLY A 69 10.78 1.15 -6.52
CA GLY A 69 10.98 -0.25 -6.22
C GLY A 69 9.68 -1.07 -6.29
N GLY A 70 8.53 -0.45 -6.54
CA GLY A 70 7.24 -1.11 -6.67
C GLY A 70 6.19 -0.54 -5.73
N ILE A 71 5.23 -1.38 -5.34
CA ILE A 71 4.06 -0.96 -4.56
C ILE A 71 4.09 -1.47 -3.12
N ALA A 72 3.39 -0.76 -2.23
CA ALA A 72 3.11 -1.21 -0.87
C ALA A 72 1.63 -0.98 -0.53
N ASN A 73 1.04 -1.94 0.18
CA ASN A 73 -0.34 -1.88 0.63
C ASN A 73 -0.40 -1.44 2.09
N LEU A 74 -1.20 -0.42 2.38
CA LEU A 74 -1.41 0.14 3.70
C LEU A 74 -2.82 -0.18 4.18
N ILE A 75 -2.95 -0.48 5.47
CA ILE A 75 -4.23 -0.59 6.16
C ILE A 75 -4.31 0.53 7.18
N VAL A 76 -5.35 1.35 7.08
CA VAL A 76 -5.61 2.48 7.97
C VAL A 76 -6.91 2.20 8.73
N TRP A 77 -6.76 1.92 10.03
CA TRP A 77 -7.90 1.70 10.91
C TRP A 77 -8.67 3.00 11.19
N PRO A 78 -9.98 2.94 11.50
CA PRO A 78 -10.81 4.13 11.72
C PRO A 78 -10.19 5.16 12.68
N LYS A 79 -9.64 4.71 13.82
CA LYS A 79 -8.98 5.58 14.80
C LYS A 79 -7.77 6.33 14.23
N VAL A 80 -6.99 5.68 13.37
CA VAL A 80 -5.83 6.30 12.71
C VAL A 80 -6.31 7.25 11.63
N PHE A 81 -7.32 6.86 10.86
CA PHE A 81 -7.94 7.72 9.86
C PHE A 81 -8.50 9.01 10.48
N GLU A 82 -9.22 8.93 11.59
CA GLU A 82 -9.76 10.10 12.29
C GLU A 82 -8.65 11.08 12.69
N ARG A 83 -7.53 10.56 13.21
CA ARG A 83 -6.38 11.36 13.61
C ARG A 83 -5.65 12.01 12.42
N PHE A 84 -5.50 11.28 11.31
CA PHE A 84 -4.71 11.70 10.16
C PHE A 84 -5.55 11.96 8.91
N ARG A 85 -6.81 12.38 9.10
CA ARG A 85 -7.83 12.50 8.05
C ARG A 85 -7.35 13.30 6.83
N ARG A 86 -6.67 14.42 7.08
CA ARG A 86 -6.15 15.29 6.01
C ARG A 86 -5.11 14.57 5.15
N ALA A 87 -4.15 13.88 5.77
CA ALA A 87 -3.12 13.13 5.06
C ALA A 87 -3.73 11.96 4.28
N VAL A 88 -4.61 11.19 4.92
CA VAL A 88 -5.26 10.03 4.29
C VAL A 88 -6.07 10.44 3.07
N LEU A 89 -6.83 11.54 3.12
CA LEU A 89 -7.69 11.95 2.01
C LEU A 89 -6.95 12.76 0.93
N GLY A 90 -5.99 13.60 1.30
CA GLY A 90 -5.44 14.63 0.42
C GLY A 90 -4.04 14.37 -0.14
N ALA A 91 -3.23 13.52 0.49
CA ALA A 91 -1.82 13.40 0.14
C ALA A 91 -1.60 12.77 -1.24
N ARG A 92 -0.89 13.43 -2.15
CA ARG A 92 -0.41 12.79 -3.40
C ARG A 92 0.85 11.96 -3.14
N LEU A 93 1.67 12.40 -2.20
CA LEU A 93 2.83 11.69 -1.68
C LEU A 93 2.66 11.60 -0.16
N ILE A 94 2.69 10.39 0.37
CA ILE A 94 2.44 10.14 1.79
C ILE A 94 3.66 9.50 2.42
N TRP A 95 4.01 9.93 3.62
CA TRP A 95 4.87 9.17 4.53
C TRP A 95 4.01 8.37 5.49
N VAL A 96 4.42 7.14 5.75
CA VAL A 96 3.76 6.24 6.69
C VAL A 96 4.80 5.60 7.59
N LYS A 97 4.51 5.64 8.89
CA LYS A 97 5.15 4.77 9.88
C LYS A 97 4.13 3.75 10.35
N GLY A 98 4.46 2.48 10.21
CA GLY A 98 3.52 1.42 10.44
C GLY A 98 4.17 0.08 10.75
N ARG A 99 3.36 -0.85 11.21
CA ARG A 99 3.78 -2.21 11.52
C ARG A 99 3.60 -3.09 10.29
N LEU A 100 4.66 -3.77 9.89
CA LEU A 100 4.60 -4.77 8.83
C LEU A 100 3.80 -5.98 9.31
N GLN A 101 2.87 -6.45 8.49
CA GLN A 101 2.06 -7.63 8.74
C GLN A 101 2.04 -8.52 7.49
N ARG A 102 2.41 -9.78 7.65
CA ARG A 102 2.34 -10.80 6.60
C ARG A 102 1.19 -11.76 6.85
N GLU A 103 0.34 -11.91 5.85
CA GLU A 103 -0.75 -12.89 5.83
C GLU A 103 -0.59 -13.77 4.59
N GLY A 104 0.01 -14.94 4.79
CA GLY A 104 0.38 -15.85 3.70
C GLY A 104 1.36 -15.18 2.73
N LEU A 105 0.90 -14.95 1.49
CA LEU A 105 1.70 -14.31 0.43
C LEU A 105 1.54 -12.79 0.37
N VAL A 106 0.57 -12.24 1.11
CA VAL A 106 0.26 -10.81 1.04
C VAL A 106 0.94 -10.09 2.20
N THR A 107 1.54 -8.95 1.89
CA THR A 107 2.21 -8.10 2.87
C THR A 107 1.50 -6.74 2.94
N HIS A 108 1.12 -6.35 4.16
CA HIS A 108 0.48 -5.09 4.46
C HIS A 108 1.28 -4.31 5.50
N VAL A 109 1.14 -2.99 5.47
CA VAL A 109 1.64 -2.11 6.52
C VAL A 109 0.45 -1.53 7.26
N ILE A 110 0.30 -1.92 8.53
CA ILE A 110 -0.70 -1.34 9.41
C ILE A 110 -0.23 0.05 9.81
N ALA A 111 -0.87 1.09 9.27
CA ALA A 111 -0.48 2.47 9.49
C ALA A 111 -0.70 2.88 10.94
N GLY A 112 0.31 3.46 11.57
CA GLY A 112 0.24 4.03 12.92
C GLY A 112 0.32 5.56 12.90
N GLU A 113 1.19 6.10 12.04
CA GLU A 113 1.35 7.53 11.79
C GLU A 113 1.44 7.80 10.29
N LEU A 114 0.85 8.92 9.87
CA LEU A 114 0.75 9.31 8.46
C LEU A 114 0.97 10.81 8.35
N ASP A 115 1.68 11.24 7.30
CA ASP A 115 1.87 12.66 7.02
C ASP A 115 1.84 12.95 5.52
N ASP A 116 1.33 14.13 5.17
CA ASP A 116 1.21 14.60 3.79
C ASP A 116 2.51 15.24 3.33
N TRP A 117 3.27 14.51 2.53
CA TRP A 117 4.54 14.96 1.94
C TRP A 117 4.39 15.43 0.50
N THR A 118 3.17 15.75 0.04
CA THR A 118 2.91 16.26 -1.31
C THR A 118 3.81 17.44 -1.70
N LYS A 119 4.20 18.28 -0.73
CA LYS A 119 5.10 19.42 -0.96
C LYS A 119 6.47 19.02 -1.50
N ASP A 120 6.93 17.81 -1.19
CA ASP A 120 8.19 17.28 -1.72
C ASP A 120 8.11 16.99 -3.22
N LEU A 121 6.90 16.79 -3.78
CA LEU A 121 6.71 16.70 -5.24
C LEU A 121 6.84 18.07 -5.91
N SER A 122 6.41 19.15 -5.25
CA SER A 122 6.57 20.51 -5.78
C SER A 122 8.04 20.89 -5.94
N ALA A 123 8.92 20.38 -5.06
CA ALA A 123 10.37 20.53 -5.20
C ALA A 123 10.94 19.81 -6.44
N LEU A 124 10.24 18.79 -6.96
CA LEU A 124 10.60 18.10 -8.22
C LEU A 124 9.96 18.78 -9.45
N CYS A 125 8.78 19.37 -9.26
CA CYS A 125 7.99 19.98 -10.33
C CYS A 125 8.59 21.28 -10.90
N LEU A 126 9.61 21.86 -10.26
CA LEU A 126 10.39 22.94 -10.87
C LEU A 126 11.03 22.53 -12.21
N ASP A 127 11.18 21.21 -12.47
CA ASP A 127 11.74 20.70 -13.73
C ASP A 127 10.86 19.69 -14.50
N THR A 128 9.70 19.24 -14.00
CA THR A 128 8.84 18.28 -14.74
C THR A 128 7.37 18.34 -14.32
N THR A 129 6.47 18.52 -15.29
CA THR A 129 5.01 18.45 -15.15
C THR A 129 4.55 17.02 -14.82
N ILE A 130 4.01 16.81 -13.61
CA ILE A 130 3.34 15.56 -13.21
C ILE A 130 1.83 15.79 -13.22
N GLU A 131 1.15 15.31 -14.25
CA GLU A 131 -0.32 15.34 -14.32
C GLU A 131 -0.95 14.37 -13.30
N PRO A 132 -2.01 14.79 -12.60
CA PRO A 132 -2.66 13.96 -11.57
C PRO A 132 -3.66 12.98 -12.19
N ALA A 133 -3.54 11.69 -11.83
CA ALA A 133 -4.63 10.73 -11.98
C ALA A 133 -5.64 10.95 -10.84
N ILE A 134 -6.63 11.81 -11.06
CA ILE A 134 -7.78 11.97 -10.17
C ILE A 134 -8.80 10.88 -10.54
N ALA A 135 -8.76 9.74 -9.85
CA ALA A 135 -9.90 8.82 -9.86
C ALA A 135 -10.87 9.27 -8.77
N HIS A 136 -12.01 9.80 -9.19
CA HIS A 136 -13.11 10.17 -8.31
C HIS A 136 -13.52 8.95 -7.48
N ALA A 137 -13.58 9.15 -6.16
CA ALA A 137 -14.07 8.17 -5.21
C ALA A 137 -15.60 8.14 -5.23
N ASP A 138 -16.20 7.67 -6.33
CA ASP A 138 -17.54 7.10 -6.31
C ASP A 138 -17.81 6.36 -7.63
N GLU A 139 -18.55 5.26 -7.51
CA GLU A 139 -18.96 4.30 -8.56
C GLU A 139 -17.87 3.39 -9.17
N VAL A 140 -17.84 2.11 -8.77
CA VAL A 140 -18.14 1.00 -9.69
C VAL A 140 -18.76 -0.16 -8.89
N LYS A 141 -20.02 -0.46 -9.23
CA LYS A 141 -20.72 -1.71 -8.88
C LYS A 141 -19.95 -2.92 -9.45
N ARG A 142 -19.76 -3.93 -8.59
CA ARG A 142 -19.33 -5.33 -8.85
C ARG A 142 -17.81 -5.55 -8.98
N PRO A 143 -17.16 -6.13 -7.95
CA PRO A 143 -15.77 -6.56 -8.07
C PRO A 143 -15.71 -7.87 -8.86
N ASN A 144 -14.85 -7.89 -9.89
CA ASN A 144 -14.39 -9.13 -10.49
C ASN A 144 -13.74 -9.98 -9.39
N GLU A 145 -14.27 -11.19 -9.28
CA GLU A 145 -13.92 -12.21 -8.31
C GLU A 145 -12.43 -12.51 -8.34
N ASP A 146 -11.83 -12.51 -7.14
CA ASP A 146 -10.58 -13.17 -6.82
C ASP A 146 -10.67 -14.66 -7.15
N ARG A 147 -10.44 -14.99 -8.42
CA ARG A 147 -10.34 -16.36 -8.92
C ARG A 147 -9.22 -17.15 -8.25
N ARG A 148 -8.33 -16.47 -7.51
CA ARG A 148 -7.24 -17.07 -6.73
C ARG A 148 -7.64 -17.44 -5.29
N HIS A 149 -8.59 -16.75 -4.66
CA HIS A 149 -9.06 -17.10 -3.31
C HIS A 149 -10.00 -18.32 -3.29
N ALA A 150 -10.78 -18.54 -4.35
CA ALA A 150 -11.74 -19.66 -4.41
C ALA A 150 -11.07 -21.06 -4.47
N LEU A 151 -9.82 -21.15 -4.93
CA LEU A 151 -9.09 -22.42 -5.02
C LEU A 151 -8.41 -22.81 -3.69
N GLN A 152 -8.05 -21.84 -2.85
CA GLN A 152 -7.37 -22.11 -1.57
C GLN A 152 -8.32 -22.61 -0.48
N GLN A 153 -9.61 -22.27 -0.53
CA GLN A 153 -10.58 -22.72 0.47
C GLN A 153 -11.01 -24.19 0.29
N ARG A 154 -10.84 -24.79 -0.90
CA ARG A 154 -11.20 -26.19 -1.16
C ARG A 154 -10.12 -27.21 -0.79
N ALA A 155 -8.86 -26.80 -0.67
CA ALA A 155 -7.76 -27.72 -0.35
C ALA A 155 -7.60 -27.99 1.16
N ALA A 156 -8.21 -27.18 2.03
CA ALA A 156 -8.09 -27.30 3.49
C ALA A 156 -9.09 -28.29 4.13
N GLN A 157 -9.92 -28.99 3.34
CA GLN A 157 -10.92 -29.94 3.84
C GLN A 157 -10.60 -31.42 3.60
N LEU A 158 -9.44 -31.74 3.02
CA LEU A 158 -8.92 -33.12 2.97
C LEU A 158 -7.50 -33.14 3.49
N THR A 159 -7.33 -33.33 4.81
CA THR A 159 -6.19 -34.03 5.44
C THR A 159 -6.25 -33.91 6.95
N LEU A 160 -7.00 -34.81 7.60
CA LEU A 160 -6.72 -35.23 8.98
C LEU A 160 -7.05 -36.74 9.09
N PRO A 161 -6.06 -37.61 9.38
CA PRO A 161 -6.30 -39.04 9.61
C PRO A 161 -6.65 -39.30 11.10
N PRO A 162 -7.56 -40.23 11.43
CA PRO A 162 -7.76 -40.62 12.82
C PRO A 162 -6.73 -41.69 13.25
N SER A 163 -6.09 -41.43 14.40
CA SER A 163 -5.20 -42.36 15.11
C SER A 163 -6.00 -43.25 16.07
N ARG A 164 -5.55 -44.51 16.22
CA ARG A 164 -6.05 -45.53 17.17
C ARG A 164 -5.81 -45.11 18.62
N ASP A 165 -6.62 -45.61 19.56
CA ASP A 165 -6.10 -46.42 20.69
C ASP A 165 -7.15 -46.97 21.69
N PHE A 166 -6.88 -48.23 22.10
CA PHE A 166 -7.21 -49.03 23.30
C PHE A 166 -8.62 -49.12 23.91
N HIS A 167 -9.24 -50.31 23.79
CA HIS A 167 -9.53 -51.21 24.93
C HIS A 167 -9.48 -52.67 24.46
#